data_AF-A0A7T6XQU6-F1
#
_entry.id   AF-A0A7T6XQU6-F1
#
_cell.length_a   1.000
_cell.length_b   1.000
_cell.length_c   1.000
_cell.angle_alpha   90.00
_cell.angle_beta   90.00
_cell.angle_gamma   90.00
#
_symmetry.space_group_name_H-M   'P 1'
#
loop_
_entity.id
_entity.type
_entity.pdbx_description
1 polymer ?
#
loop_
_entity_poly.entity_id
_entity_poly.type
_entity_poly.pdbx_seq_one_letter_code
_entity_poly.pdbx_strand_id
1 'polypeptide(L)'
;MGIQPITLQPSFTARFPPLARATAQSPFRIQLIHGDAVVPTPEAEAAAGQTGVSLPAPWSSIGSSAQCAIQGLYHLGRVLTYQGHFEFDTFVNGELAQEFGRRAGWSGAVMAEYLEQIYRSRVPGLKDDDDAQAAAEAVLMFFAGEDVDLMCYGGSGILTPPLD
;
A
#
# COMPACT_ATOMS: atom_id res chain seq x y z
N MET A 1 -1.52 6.17 10.83
CA MET A 1 -0.30 5.54 11.40
C MET A 1 -0.67 4.18 11.98
N GLY A 2 0.22 3.20 11.86
CA GLY A 2 0.00 1.82 12.33
C GLY A 2 -0.91 1.00 11.41
N ILE A 3 -1.31 -0.19 11.88
CA ILE A 3 -2.10 -1.13 11.08
C ILE A 3 -3.53 -0.63 10.93
N GLN A 4 -3.98 -0.46 9.69
CA GLN A 4 -5.36 -0.15 9.35
C GLN A 4 -5.87 -1.16 8.30
N PRO A 5 -7.17 -1.51 8.30
CA PRO A 5 -7.75 -2.34 7.27
C PRO A 5 -7.74 -1.59 5.92
N ILE A 6 -7.18 -2.25 4.90
CA ILE A 6 -7.13 -1.77 3.52
C ILE A 6 -7.95 -2.71 2.65
N THR A 7 -8.88 -2.14 1.89
CA THR A 7 -9.59 -2.85 0.83
C THR A 7 -8.77 -2.73 -0.44
N LEU A 8 -8.16 -3.84 -0.87
CA LEU A 8 -7.41 -3.88 -2.12
C LEU A 8 -8.36 -3.92 -3.33
N GLN A 9 -7.93 -3.29 -4.42
CA GLN A 9 -8.66 -3.32 -5.68
C GLN A 9 -8.53 -4.72 -6.33
N PRO A 10 -9.64 -5.37 -6.74
CA PRO A 10 -9.59 -6.70 -7.36
C PRO A 10 -8.72 -6.75 -8.63
N SER A 11 -8.72 -5.68 -9.43
CA SER A 11 -7.89 -5.60 -10.63
C SER A 11 -6.40 -5.60 -10.33
N PHE A 12 -5.99 -5.13 -9.14
CA PHE A 12 -4.63 -5.17 -8.66
C PHE A 12 -4.29 -6.54 -8.07
N THR A 13 -5.11 -7.10 -7.18
CA THR A 13 -4.82 -8.40 -6.55
C THR A 13 -4.82 -9.56 -7.56
N ALA A 14 -5.56 -9.45 -8.66
CA ALA A 14 -5.52 -10.41 -9.76
C ALA A 14 -4.13 -10.57 -10.40
N ARG A 15 -3.22 -9.59 -10.23
CA ARG A 15 -1.85 -9.61 -10.75
C ARG A 15 -0.84 -10.21 -9.77
N PHE A 16 -1.19 -10.29 -8.48
CA PHE A 16 -0.28 -10.68 -7.42
C PHE A 16 -0.94 -11.75 -6.54
N PRO A 17 -0.79 -13.04 -6.88
CA PRO A 17 -1.36 -14.16 -6.12
C PRO A 17 -1.12 -14.10 -4.59
N PRO A 18 0.05 -13.66 -4.07
CA PRO A 18 0.25 -13.50 -2.63
C PRO A 18 -0.79 -12.60 -1.95
N LEU A 19 -1.32 -11.60 -2.67
CA LEU A 19 -2.29 -10.63 -2.16
C LEU A 19 -3.75 -11.12 -2.25
N ALA A 20 -4.01 -12.26 -2.91
CA ALA A 20 -5.36 -12.83 -3.00
C ALA A 20 -5.92 -13.29 -1.64
N ARG A 21 -5.08 -13.36 -0.60
CA ARG A 21 -5.50 -13.59 0.79
C ARG A 21 -6.36 -12.45 1.36
N ALA A 22 -6.20 -11.23 0.82
CA ALA A 22 -6.97 -10.09 1.25
C ALA A 22 -8.40 -10.20 0.71
N THR A 23 -9.37 -10.22 1.62
CA THR A 23 -10.80 -10.35 1.32
C THR A 23 -11.58 -9.31 2.11
N ALA A 24 -12.90 -9.20 1.84
CA ALA A 24 -13.76 -8.33 2.64
C ALA A 24 -13.79 -8.71 4.13
N GLN A 25 -13.62 -10.01 4.46
CA GLN A 25 -13.61 -10.52 5.83
C GLN A 25 -12.22 -10.52 6.47
N SER A 26 -11.16 -10.53 5.65
CA SER A 26 -9.77 -10.41 6.10
C SER A 26 -9.08 -9.32 5.27
N PRO A 27 -9.28 -8.04 5.63
CA PRO A 27 -8.71 -6.93 4.88
C PRO A 27 -7.18 -6.95 4.98
N PHE A 28 -6.54 -6.41 3.95
CA PHE A 28 -5.09 -6.25 3.88
C PHE A 28 -4.61 -5.31 4.99
N ARG A 29 -3.54 -5.68 5.68
CA ARG A 29 -2.99 -4.95 6.82
C ARG A 29 -1.47 -4.86 6.67
N ILE A 30 -0.94 -3.64 6.67
CA ILE A 30 0.49 -3.37 6.59
C ILE A 30 0.82 -2.16 7.46
N GLN A 31 2.06 -2.05 7.93
CA GLN A 31 2.51 -0.93 8.73
C GLN A 31 2.45 0.38 7.93
N LEU A 32 1.68 1.37 8.41
CA LEU A 32 1.55 2.69 7.79
C LEU A 32 2.26 3.75 8.63
N ILE A 33 3.09 4.57 7.98
CA ILE A 33 3.74 5.74 8.59
C ILE A 33 3.90 6.88 7.59
N HIS A 34 2.77 7.47 7.21
CA HIS A 34 2.71 8.63 6.33
C HIS A 34 1.81 9.72 6.93
N GLY A 35 2.13 10.98 6.65
CA GLY A 35 1.35 12.15 7.09
C GLY A 35 0.67 12.90 5.95
N ASP A 36 1.05 12.61 4.71
CA ASP A 36 0.44 13.12 3.49
C ASP A 36 -0.59 12.12 2.93
N ALA A 37 -1.31 12.54 1.90
CA ALA A 37 -2.21 11.69 1.15
C ALA A 37 -2.07 12.00 -0.35
N VAL A 38 -2.11 10.95 -1.16
CA VAL A 38 -2.26 11.09 -2.61
C VAL A 38 -3.71 11.45 -2.89
N VAL A 39 -3.92 12.52 -3.65
CA VAL A 39 -5.24 12.98 -4.10
C VAL A 39 -5.29 12.98 -5.63
N PRO A 40 -6.42 12.62 -6.26
CA PRO A 40 -6.56 12.75 -7.70
C PRO A 40 -6.50 14.23 -8.12
N THR A 41 -6.16 14.48 -9.38
CA THR A 41 -6.26 15.85 -9.92
C THR A 41 -7.73 16.25 -10.07
N PRO A 42 -8.08 17.54 -10.08
CA PRO A 42 -9.47 17.99 -10.26
C PRO A 42 -10.13 17.40 -11.52
N GLU A 43 -9.38 17.22 -12.60
CA GLU A 43 -9.86 16.61 -13.84
C GLU A 43 -10.21 15.12 -13.64
N ALA A 44 -9.38 14.41 -12.88
CA ALA A 44 -9.59 13.01 -12.55
C ALA A 44 -10.78 12.85 -11.59
N GLU A 45 -10.94 13.75 -10.61
CA GLU A 45 -12.12 13.79 -9.73
C GLU A 45 -13.40 14.08 -10.51
N ALA A 46 -13.39 15.05 -11.42
CA ALA A 46 -14.55 15.38 -12.26
C ALA A 46 -14.96 14.20 -13.16
N ALA A 47 -14.00 13.38 -13.60
CA ALA A 47 -14.26 12.18 -14.38
C ALA A 47 -14.78 10.99 -13.53
N ALA A 48 -14.62 11.02 -12.21
CA ALA A 48 -14.95 9.90 -11.32
C ALA A 48 -16.44 9.74 -11.01
N GLY A 49 -17.22 10.82 -11.12
CA GLY A 49 -18.62 10.79 -10.71
C GLY A 49 -18.78 10.38 -9.23
N GLN A 50 -19.70 9.45 -8.93
CA GLN A 50 -20.04 9.02 -7.57
C GLN A 50 -19.32 7.73 -7.10
N THR A 51 -18.40 7.16 -7.90
CA THR A 51 -17.88 5.80 -7.68
C THR A 51 -16.54 5.74 -6.92
N GLY A 52 -16.02 6.87 -6.44
CA GLY A 52 -14.78 6.94 -5.67
C GLY A 52 -13.65 7.62 -6.42
N VAL A 53 -12.42 7.10 -6.30
CA VAL A 53 -11.22 7.65 -6.96
C VAL A 53 -11.16 7.18 -8.42
N SER A 54 -11.29 8.10 -9.37
CA SER A 54 -10.94 7.83 -10.78
C SER A 54 -9.53 8.31 -11.07
N LEU A 55 -8.73 7.45 -11.67
CA LEU A 55 -7.37 7.75 -12.07
C LEU A 55 -7.30 7.76 -13.60
N PRO A 56 -6.48 8.63 -14.20
CA PRO A 56 -6.30 8.63 -15.64
C PRO A 56 -5.71 7.29 -16.09
N ALA A 57 -6.26 6.71 -17.16
CA ALA A 57 -5.67 5.50 -17.73
C ALA A 57 -4.20 5.73 -18.10
N PRO A 58 -3.30 4.75 -17.89
CA PRO A 58 -3.57 3.37 -17.45
C PRO A 58 -3.37 3.13 -15.94
N TRP A 59 -3.40 4.17 -15.10
CA TRP A 59 -3.17 4.05 -13.67
C TRP A 59 -4.34 3.39 -12.94
N SER A 60 -4.02 2.60 -11.91
CA SER A 60 -4.99 2.11 -10.94
C SER A 60 -4.50 2.34 -9.51
N SER A 61 -5.45 2.44 -8.57
CA SER A 61 -5.14 2.42 -7.14
C SER A 61 -4.92 0.97 -6.70
N ILE A 62 -4.00 0.73 -5.77
CA ILE A 62 -3.87 -0.61 -5.16
C ILE A 62 -5.04 -0.89 -4.20
N GLY A 63 -5.65 0.14 -3.63
CA GLY A 63 -6.65 0.01 -2.57
C GLY A 63 -6.89 1.30 -1.79
N SER A 64 -7.78 1.21 -0.81
CA SER A 64 -8.16 2.32 0.06
C SER A 64 -8.38 1.87 1.51
N SER A 65 -8.25 2.80 2.44
CA SER A 65 -8.66 2.65 3.84
C SER A 65 -9.60 3.79 4.24
N ALA A 66 -10.16 3.73 5.44
CA ALA A 66 -11.04 4.80 5.95
C ALA A 66 -10.33 6.17 6.03
N GLN A 67 -9.00 6.18 6.23
CA GLN A 67 -8.22 7.41 6.41
C GLN A 67 -7.49 7.85 5.13
N CYS A 68 -7.41 7.01 4.11
CA CYS A 68 -6.69 7.33 2.88
C CYS A 68 -7.31 6.62 1.67
N ALA A 69 -7.79 7.42 0.72
CA ALA A 69 -8.50 6.94 -0.46
C ALA A 69 -7.60 6.24 -1.49
N ILE A 70 -6.29 6.55 -1.50
CA ILE A 70 -5.28 5.92 -2.36
C ILE A 70 -4.13 5.41 -1.49
N GLN A 71 -4.07 4.09 -1.27
CA GLN A 71 -2.99 3.44 -0.52
C GLN A 71 -1.73 3.18 -1.34
N GLY A 72 -1.76 3.52 -2.62
CA GLY A 72 -0.69 3.30 -3.58
C GLY A 72 -1.23 3.33 -4.99
N LEU A 73 -0.36 3.62 -5.94
CA LEU A 73 -0.61 3.66 -7.37
C LEU A 73 0.12 2.50 -8.07
N TYR A 74 -0.56 1.96 -9.08
CA TYR A 74 -0.06 0.90 -9.92
C TYR A 74 -0.22 1.27 -11.39
N HIS A 75 0.86 1.15 -12.14
CA HIS A 75 0.91 1.15 -13.58
C HIS A 75 1.52 -0.18 -14.01
N LEU A 76 0.72 -1.00 -14.68
CA LEU A 76 1.08 -2.35 -15.12
C LEU A 76 2.49 -2.41 -15.75
N GLY A 77 3.34 -3.30 -15.23
CA GLY A 77 4.71 -3.55 -15.70
C GLY A 77 5.71 -2.41 -15.51
N ARG A 78 5.30 -1.27 -14.92
CA ARG A 78 6.12 -0.05 -14.91
C ARG A 78 6.27 0.61 -13.56
N VAL A 79 5.18 0.76 -12.81
CA VAL A 79 5.19 1.47 -11.53
C VAL A 79 4.35 0.71 -10.51
N LEU A 80 4.93 0.47 -9.33
CA LEU A 80 4.22 -0.03 -8.16
C LEU A 80 4.65 0.81 -6.96
N THR A 81 3.69 1.37 -6.24
CA THR A 81 3.93 2.20 -5.05
C THR A 81 3.02 1.76 -3.91
N TYR A 82 3.49 1.96 -2.68
CA TYR A 82 2.74 1.74 -1.45
C TYR A 82 2.90 2.95 -0.53
N GLN A 83 1.81 3.35 0.12
CA GLN A 83 1.87 4.21 1.32
C GLN A 83 2.25 3.41 2.58
N GLY A 84 2.12 2.07 2.52
CA GLY A 84 2.54 1.14 3.57
C GLY A 84 3.92 0.57 3.36
N HIS A 85 4.53 0.13 4.45
CA HIS A 85 5.91 -0.33 4.51
C HIS A 85 5.95 -1.85 4.69
N PHE A 86 6.29 -2.57 3.63
CA PHE A 86 6.44 -4.03 3.66
C PHE A 86 7.77 -4.47 4.30
N GLU A 87 8.68 -3.52 4.43
CA GLU A 87 10.00 -3.66 5.02
C GLU A 87 10.02 -3.39 6.53
N PHE A 88 8.91 -2.94 7.11
CA PHE A 88 8.80 -2.60 8.53
C PHE A 88 8.04 -3.66 9.31
N ASP A 89 8.55 -3.95 10.51
CA ASP A 89 7.81 -4.61 11.57
C ASP A 89 7.28 -3.56 12.57
N THR A 90 6.56 -4.03 13.58
CA THR A 90 5.99 -3.19 14.64
C THR A 90 7.05 -2.46 15.46
N PHE A 91 8.25 -3.04 15.61
CA PHE A 91 9.36 -2.41 16.32
C PHE A 91 9.91 -1.21 15.56
N VAL A 92 10.26 -1.40 14.29
CA VAL A 92 10.80 -0.33 13.43
C VAL A 92 9.78 0.81 13.32
N ASN A 93 8.51 0.48 13.07
CA ASN A 93 7.47 1.51 12.95
C ASN A 93 7.23 2.24 14.29
N GLY A 94 7.30 1.52 15.41
CA GLY A 94 7.15 2.08 16.76
C GLY A 94 8.27 3.06 17.13
N GLU A 95 9.52 2.73 16.82
CA GLU A 95 10.66 3.62 17.06
C GLU A 95 10.60 4.86 16.14
N LEU A 96 10.23 4.67 14.88
CA LEU A 96 10.10 5.77 13.93
C LEU A 96 8.97 6.73 14.32
N ALA A 97 7.82 6.20 14.75
CA ALA A 97 6.71 7.00 15.24
C ALA A 97 7.10 7.85 16.46
N GLN A 98 7.84 7.27 17.42
CA GLN A 98 8.34 7.99 18.59
C GLN A 98 9.26 9.16 18.18
N GLU A 99 10.22 8.93 17.29
CA GLU A 99 11.15 9.97 16.88
C GLU A 99 10.45 11.08 16.08
N PHE A 100 9.52 10.73 15.18
CA PHE A 100 8.73 11.73 14.46
C PHE A 100 7.83 12.53 15.39
N GLY A 101 7.14 11.89 16.33
CA GLY A 101 6.31 12.61 17.28
C GLY A 101 7.12 13.50 18.21
N ARG A 102 8.31 13.09 18.63
CA ARG A 102 9.22 13.95 19.40
C ARG A 102 9.61 15.21 18.62
N ARG A 103 9.94 15.08 17.33
CA ARG A 103 10.31 16.21 16.46
C ARG A 103 9.13 17.11 16.10
N ALA A 104 7.96 16.52 15.87
CA ALA A 104 6.74 17.23 15.49
C ALA A 104 5.94 17.76 16.68
N GLY A 105 6.37 17.47 17.91
CA GLY A 105 5.70 17.91 19.14
C GLY A 105 4.33 17.24 19.35
N TRP A 106 4.17 15.97 18.96
CA TRP A 106 2.94 15.23 19.21
C TRP A 106 2.70 15.07 20.71
N SER A 107 1.42 15.20 21.12
CA SER A 107 1.05 14.99 22.51
C SER A 107 1.23 13.52 22.89
N GLY A 108 1.40 13.25 24.19
CA GLY A 108 1.49 11.88 24.70
C GLY A 108 0.25 11.04 24.36
N ALA A 109 -0.93 11.67 24.27
CA ALA A 109 -2.17 10.99 23.90
C ALA A 109 -2.17 10.53 22.44
N VAL A 110 -1.75 11.40 21.51
CA VAL A 110 -1.61 11.06 20.08
C VAL A 110 -0.57 9.96 19.90
N MET A 111 0.56 10.06 20.62
CA MET A 111 1.60 9.03 20.56
C MET A 111 1.10 7.68 21.05
N ALA A 112 0.36 7.65 22.17
CA ALA A 112 -0.19 6.42 22.72
C ALA A 112 -1.18 5.76 21.75
N GLU A 113 -2.04 6.54 21.09
CA GLU A 113 -2.97 6.04 20.07
C GLU A 113 -2.21 5.41 18.89
N TYR A 114 -1.18 6.09 18.36
CA TYR A 114 -0.40 5.55 17.25
C TYR A 114 0.37 4.29 17.63
N LEU A 115 0.98 4.25 18.81
CA LEU A 115 1.67 3.04 19.29
C LEU A 115 0.70 1.88 19.49
N GLU A 116 -0.52 2.13 19.97
CA GLU A 116 -1.56 1.10 20.03
C GLU A 116 -1.85 0.54 18.63
N GLN A 117 -2.07 1.41 17.64
CA GLN A 117 -2.34 0.98 16.26
C GLN A 117 -1.16 0.22 15.63
N ILE A 118 0.07 0.65 15.90
CA ILE A 118 1.28 0.00 15.41
C ILE A 118 1.37 -1.42 16.00
N TYR A 119 1.29 -1.55 17.32
CA TYR A 119 1.50 -2.83 18.00
C TYR A 119 0.34 -3.82 17.90
N ARG A 120 -0.76 -3.49 17.20
CA ARG A 120 -1.92 -4.39 17.00
C ARG A 120 -1.58 -5.70 16.31
N SER A 121 -0.63 -5.72 15.36
CA SER A 121 -0.18 -6.96 14.71
C SER A 121 0.87 -7.71 15.52
N ARG A 122 1.37 -7.17 16.64
CA ARG A 122 2.46 -7.79 17.38
C ARG A 122 2.01 -9.06 18.10
N VAL A 123 2.70 -10.18 17.83
CA VAL A 123 2.47 -11.44 18.52
C VAL A 123 3.73 -11.89 19.28
N PRO A 124 3.68 -12.05 20.63
CA PRO A 124 4.86 -12.42 21.41
C PRO A 124 5.52 -13.73 20.95
N GLY A 125 6.80 -13.66 20.61
CA GLY A 125 7.59 -14.82 20.18
C GLY A 125 7.34 -15.29 18.74
N LEU A 126 6.49 -14.59 17.99
CA LEU A 126 6.20 -14.86 16.59
C LEU A 126 6.49 -13.61 15.74
N LYS A 127 6.41 -13.77 14.42
CA LYS A 127 6.36 -12.63 13.50
C LYS A 127 5.04 -11.88 13.71
N ASP A 128 5.02 -10.61 13.33
CA ASP A 128 3.81 -9.81 13.35
C ASP A 128 2.74 -10.43 12.43
N ASP A 129 1.49 -10.40 12.89
CA ASP A 129 0.31 -10.89 12.18
C ASP A 129 -0.24 -9.81 11.24
N ASP A 130 0.54 -9.53 10.20
CA ASP A 130 0.20 -8.61 9.12
C ASP A 130 0.60 -9.17 7.74
N ASP A 131 0.32 -8.40 6.69
CA ASP A 131 0.52 -8.79 5.30
C ASP A 131 1.84 -8.24 4.69
N ALA A 132 2.79 -7.80 5.52
CA ALA A 132 4.07 -7.26 5.04
C ALA A 132 4.82 -8.28 4.16
N GLN A 133 4.82 -9.56 4.53
CA GLN A 133 5.42 -10.61 3.71
C GLN A 133 4.73 -10.76 2.35
N ALA A 134 3.39 -10.72 2.31
CA ALA A 134 2.64 -10.84 1.06
C ALA A 134 2.90 -9.65 0.12
N ALA A 135 3.03 -8.45 0.69
CA ALA A 135 3.40 -7.25 -0.04
C ALA A 135 4.83 -7.32 -0.58
N ALA A 136 5.79 -7.81 0.21
CA ALA A 136 7.16 -8.01 -0.24
C ALA A 136 7.25 -9.03 -1.39
N GLU A 137 6.48 -10.14 -1.31
CA GLU A 137 6.38 -11.12 -2.40
C GLU A 137 5.81 -10.48 -3.68
N ALA A 138 4.78 -9.64 -3.58
CA ALA A 138 4.24 -8.90 -4.73
C ALA A 138 5.26 -7.95 -5.37
N VAL A 139 6.09 -7.27 -4.57
CA VAL A 139 7.18 -6.42 -5.06
C VAL A 139 8.25 -7.23 -5.79
N LEU A 140 8.60 -8.41 -5.30
CA LEU A 140 9.53 -9.30 -5.99
C LEU A 140 8.97 -9.80 -7.33
N MET A 141 7.69 -10.18 -7.37
CA MET A 141 7.00 -10.54 -8.61
C MET A 141 6.99 -9.39 -9.63
N PHE A 142 6.71 -8.17 -9.17
CA PHE A 142 6.77 -6.97 -10.01
C PHE A 142 8.17 -6.75 -10.59
N PHE A 143 9.23 -6.87 -9.79
CA PHE A 143 10.60 -6.77 -10.29
C PHE A 143 10.99 -7.90 -11.26
N ALA A 144 10.41 -9.09 -11.10
CA ALA A 144 10.58 -10.21 -12.03
C ALA A 144 9.76 -10.05 -13.32
N GLY A 145 8.86 -9.05 -13.40
CA GLY A 145 7.95 -8.87 -14.54
C GLY A 145 6.85 -9.92 -14.62
N GLU A 146 6.50 -10.53 -13.50
CA GLU A 146 5.44 -11.55 -13.40
C GLU A 146 4.04 -10.95 -13.25
N ASP A 147 3.94 -9.62 -13.16
CA ASP A 147 2.69 -8.87 -13.08
C ASP A 147 2.05 -8.65 -14.47
N VAL A 148 2.77 -8.98 -15.54
CA VAL A 148 2.33 -8.88 -16.94
C VAL A 148 2.17 -10.25 -17.59
N ASP A 149 1.11 -10.43 -18.39
CA ASP A 149 1.05 -11.57 -19.31
C ASP A 149 2.02 -11.29 -20.47
N LEU A 150 3.13 -12.03 -20.52
CA LEU A 150 4.17 -11.96 -21.56
C LEU A 150 3.64 -12.04 -23.00
N MET A 151 2.40 -12.54 -23.19
CA MET A 151 1.75 -12.68 -24.49
C MET A 151 0.93 -11.45 -24.94
N CYS A 152 0.52 -10.57 -24.02
CA CYS A 152 -0.39 -9.46 -24.30
C CYS A 152 0.28 -8.08 -24.26
N TYR A 153 1.39 -7.95 -23.54
CA TYR A 153 2.18 -6.72 -23.48
C TYR A 153 3.51 -6.96 -24.18
N GLY A 154 3.63 -6.46 -25.41
CA GLY A 154 4.93 -6.39 -26.10
C GLY A 154 5.93 -5.71 -25.18
N GLY A 155 6.94 -6.48 -24.74
CA GLY A 155 7.91 -6.18 -23.69
C GLY A 155 7.93 -4.74 -23.20
N SER A 156 7.31 -4.47 -22.06
CA SER A 156 7.52 -3.24 -21.32
C SER A 156 7.49 -3.50 -19.81
N GLY A 157 8.42 -4.33 -19.34
CA GLY A 157 8.77 -4.45 -17.91
C GLY A 157 9.90 -3.48 -17.54
N ILE A 158 10.33 -3.47 -16.27
CA ILE A 158 11.46 -2.66 -15.76
C ILE A 158 12.79 -2.88 -16.53
N LEU A 159 12.89 -3.97 -17.28
CA LEU A 159 13.99 -4.33 -18.18
C LEU A 159 13.88 -3.70 -19.58
N THR A 160 12.86 -2.90 -19.85
CA THR A 160 12.64 -2.29 -21.16
C THR A 160 12.61 -0.78 -20.99
N PRO A 161 13.53 -0.05 -21.65
CA PRO A 161 13.67 1.39 -21.49
C PRO A 161 12.40 2.13 -21.94
N PRO A 162 12.26 3.43 -21.61
CA PRO A 162 11.17 4.27 -22.10
C PRO A 162 11.06 4.15 -23.61
N LEU A 163 9.82 4.10 -24.12
CA LEU A 163 9.59 4.40 -25.53
C LEU A 163 9.61 5.92 -25.63
N ASP A 164 10.52 6.42 -26.46
CA ASP A 164 10.69 7.84 -26.78
C ASP A 164 9.35 8.53 -27.15
#